data_AF-A0A2N6EBP1-F1
#
_entry.id   AF-A0A2N6EBP1-F1
#
_cell.length_a   1.000
_cell.length_b   1.000
_cell.length_c   1.000
_cell.angle_alpha   90.00
_cell.angle_beta   90.00
_cell.angle_gamma   90.00
#
_symmetry.space_group_name_H-M   'P 1'
#
loop_
_entity.id
_entity.type
_entity.pdbx_description
1 polymer ?
#
loop_
_entity_poly.entity_id
_entity_poly.type
_entity_poly.pdbx_seq_one_letter_code
_entity_poly.pdbx_strand_id
1 'polypeptide(L)'
;MVDDETKTYRDFLKDSLRLTLDFSATDQNRGIGPPPLQKPPRNDQDKIPLPGREAWGSFAGTDLVAAIGNRKSHRRFKDEQLSLAELAFLLWSTQGIRESVGPGCAYRVVPSAGCRHAFETYLVVSSVGGLAPGVYRYLPVDHALVFEGGRVNLQAELSLAALNQTFVAAAPVVFVWATVPYRMEWRYGLAAHRVIAMDAGHVCQNLYLASQAVGCGTCAIAAYHQERMDRLLGLDGEDEFTLYMAPVGKV
;
A
#
# COMPACT_ATOMS: atom_id res chain seq x y z
N MET A 1 29.44 -5.54 -23.76
CA MET A 1 29.31 -6.31 -22.50
C MET A 1 28.49 -5.46 -21.53
N VAL A 2 27.69 -6.07 -20.65
CA VAL A 2 26.95 -5.35 -19.60
C VAL A 2 27.94 -4.95 -18.51
N ASP A 3 27.93 -3.69 -18.08
CA ASP A 3 28.79 -3.20 -16.99
C ASP A 3 28.41 -3.81 -15.62
N ASP A 4 29.31 -3.72 -14.65
CA ASP A 4 29.16 -4.37 -13.35
C ASP A 4 28.06 -3.75 -12.48
N GLU A 5 27.79 -2.46 -12.66
CA GLU A 5 26.69 -1.77 -11.98
C GLU A 5 25.33 -2.32 -12.47
N THR A 6 25.14 -2.43 -13.77
CA THR A 6 23.94 -3.01 -14.37
C THR A 6 23.76 -4.48 -13.97
N LYS A 7 24.85 -5.25 -13.83
CA LYS A 7 24.77 -6.63 -13.29
C LYS A 7 24.25 -6.63 -11.87
N THR A 8 24.77 -5.75 -11.01
CA THR A 8 24.35 -5.65 -9.60
C THR A 8 22.84 -5.40 -9.48
N TYR A 9 22.28 -4.45 -10.24
CA TYR A 9 20.83 -4.20 -10.24
C TYR A 9 20.00 -5.35 -10.82
N ARG A 10 20.55 -6.11 -11.78
CA ARG A 10 19.88 -7.32 -12.28
C ARG A 10 19.91 -8.46 -11.26
N ASP A 11 20.96 -8.55 -10.46
CA ASP A 11 21.12 -9.59 -9.44
C ASP A 11 20.09 -9.43 -8.32
N PHE A 12 19.66 -8.21 -8.02
CA PHE A 12 18.49 -7.95 -7.15
C PHE A 12 17.23 -8.71 -7.60
N LEU A 13 17.01 -8.86 -8.91
CA LEU A 13 15.86 -9.56 -9.47
C LEU A 13 16.04 -11.08 -9.55
N LYS A 14 17.22 -11.60 -9.24
CA LYS A 14 17.51 -13.04 -9.23
C LYS A 14 17.31 -13.60 -7.82
N ASP A 15 16.99 -14.88 -7.75
CA ASP A 15 16.85 -15.61 -6.47
C ASP A 15 18.09 -16.48 -6.17
N SER A 16 19.18 -16.32 -6.93
CA SER A 16 20.45 -17.04 -6.71
C SER A 16 21.00 -16.81 -5.29
N LEU A 17 20.72 -15.66 -4.70
CA LEU A 17 21.04 -15.33 -3.31
C LEU A 17 20.49 -16.38 -2.32
N ARG A 18 19.33 -16.98 -2.59
CA ARG A 18 18.72 -18.01 -1.74
C ARG A 18 19.60 -19.25 -1.58
N LEU A 19 20.46 -19.56 -2.55
CA LEU A 19 21.35 -20.71 -2.51
C LEU A 19 22.54 -20.50 -1.58
N THR A 20 22.85 -19.25 -1.26
CA THR A 20 24.01 -18.89 -0.43
C THR A 20 23.62 -18.38 0.96
N LEU A 21 22.33 -18.11 1.19
CA LEU A 21 21.85 -17.64 2.49
C LEU A 21 21.71 -18.78 3.49
N ASP A 22 22.23 -18.58 4.68
CA ASP A 22 21.92 -19.39 5.85
C ASP A 22 20.59 -18.93 6.48
N PHE A 23 19.50 -19.61 6.13
CA PHE A 23 18.20 -19.30 6.71
C PHE A 23 18.10 -19.65 8.20
N SER A 24 18.96 -20.52 8.74
CA SER A 24 18.91 -20.84 10.17
C SER A 24 19.25 -19.62 11.05
N ALA A 25 19.96 -18.65 10.47
CA ALA A 25 20.30 -17.39 11.11
C ALA A 25 19.18 -16.33 11.09
N THR A 26 18.05 -16.57 10.41
CA THR A 26 16.94 -15.60 10.45
C THR A 26 16.30 -15.55 11.83
N ASP A 27 15.75 -14.39 12.18
CA ASP A 27 15.10 -14.18 13.47
C ASP A 27 13.95 -15.16 13.73
N GLN A 28 13.19 -15.52 12.68
CA GLN A 28 12.21 -16.60 12.74
C GLN A 28 12.82 -17.93 13.20
N ASN A 29 13.89 -18.40 12.55
CA ASN A 29 14.50 -19.70 12.85
C ASN A 29 15.29 -19.70 14.18
N ARG A 30 15.68 -18.51 14.65
CA ARG A 30 16.26 -18.29 15.98
C ARG A 30 15.20 -18.19 17.09
N GLY A 31 13.91 -18.25 16.76
CA GLY A 31 12.82 -18.20 17.72
C GLY A 31 12.49 -16.80 18.26
N ILE A 32 12.95 -15.73 17.61
CA ILE A 32 12.60 -14.36 17.96
C ILE A 32 11.15 -14.10 17.52
N GLY A 33 10.37 -13.46 18.39
CA GLY A 33 8.95 -13.19 18.14
C GLY A 33 8.71 -12.40 16.85
N PRO A 34 7.61 -12.64 16.12
CA PRO A 34 7.34 -11.97 14.87
C PRO A 34 7.01 -10.49 15.08
N PRO A 35 7.31 -9.63 14.10
CA PRO A 35 6.85 -8.24 14.12
C PRO A 35 5.31 -8.17 14.04
N PRO A 36 4.71 -7.06 14.49
CA PRO A 36 3.26 -6.92 14.54
C PRO A 36 2.64 -6.89 13.13
N LEU A 37 1.40 -7.38 13.03
CA LEU A 37 0.63 -7.42 11.78
C LEU A 37 0.33 -6.03 11.20
N GLN A 38 0.30 -5.00 12.04
CA GLN A 38 0.17 -3.62 11.63
C GLN A 38 1.05 -2.76 12.53
N LYS A 39 1.45 -1.58 12.06
CA LYS A 39 2.11 -0.59 12.91
C LYS A 39 1.06 -0.08 13.91
N PRO A 40 1.32 -0.13 15.23
CA PRO A 40 0.34 0.35 16.19
C PRO A 40 0.05 1.85 15.97
N PRO A 41 -1.18 2.30 16.24
CA PRO A 41 -1.44 3.74 16.32
C PRO A 41 -0.65 4.33 17.50
N ARG A 42 -0.33 5.62 17.42
CA ARG A 42 0.19 6.36 18.58
C ARG A 42 -0.91 6.52 19.64
N ASN A 43 -0.51 6.69 20.89
CA ASN A 43 -1.44 6.83 22.01
C ASN A 43 -2.37 8.06 21.91
N ASP A 44 -1.97 9.07 21.14
CA ASP A 44 -2.70 10.31 20.90
C ASP A 44 -3.57 10.29 19.62
N GLN A 45 -3.59 9.17 18.88
CA GLN A 45 -4.36 9.03 17.65
C GLN A 45 -5.71 8.37 17.90
N ASP A 46 -6.77 9.06 17.50
CA ASP A 46 -8.11 8.48 17.44
C ASP A 46 -8.26 7.55 16.23
N LYS A 47 -8.88 6.39 16.45
CA LYS A 47 -9.28 5.48 15.38
C LYS A 47 -10.59 5.94 14.76
N ILE A 48 -10.59 6.12 13.44
CA ILE A 48 -11.78 6.40 12.65
C ILE A 48 -12.25 5.07 12.06
N PRO A 49 -13.33 4.44 12.58
CA PRO A 49 -13.81 3.15 12.08
C PRO A 49 -14.30 3.29 10.64
N LEU A 50 -14.02 2.26 9.82
CA LEU A 50 -14.45 2.21 8.43
C LEU A 50 -15.73 1.35 8.27
N PRO A 51 -16.63 1.70 7.33
CA PRO A 51 -17.79 0.88 7.01
C PRO A 51 -17.39 -0.55 6.59
N GLY A 52 -18.01 -1.55 7.22
CA GLY A 52 -17.72 -2.95 6.98
C GLY A 52 -18.38 -3.50 5.70
N ARG A 53 -18.32 -4.82 5.55
CA ARG A 53 -18.80 -5.55 4.36
C ARG A 53 -20.27 -5.31 4.05
N GLU A 54 -21.07 -5.04 5.07
CA GLU A 54 -22.50 -4.72 4.97
C GLU A 54 -22.76 -3.45 4.13
N ALA A 55 -21.80 -2.53 4.07
CA ALA A 55 -21.93 -1.29 3.30
C ALA A 55 -21.58 -1.48 1.80
N TRP A 56 -21.11 -2.66 1.38
CA TRP A 56 -20.58 -2.86 0.03
C TRP A 56 -21.59 -3.41 -0.97
N GLY A 57 -22.75 -3.88 -0.49
CA GLY A 57 -23.80 -4.44 -1.35
C GLY A 57 -24.42 -3.44 -2.33
N SER A 58 -24.23 -2.13 -2.11
CA SER A 58 -24.75 -1.06 -2.95
C SER A 58 -23.85 -0.68 -4.13
N PHE A 59 -22.65 -1.25 -4.23
CA PHE A 59 -21.75 -0.94 -5.34
C PHE A 59 -22.27 -1.54 -6.64
N ALA A 60 -22.03 -0.86 -7.76
CA ALA A 60 -22.42 -1.35 -9.09
C ALA A 60 -21.90 -2.77 -9.37
N GLY A 61 -20.79 -3.15 -8.72
CA GLY A 61 -20.16 -4.45 -8.82
C GLY A 61 -19.53 -4.66 -10.21
N THR A 62 -18.64 -5.63 -10.32
CA THR A 62 -18.15 -6.12 -11.61
C THR A 62 -17.76 -7.58 -11.44
N ASP A 63 -18.04 -8.42 -12.43
CA ASP A 63 -17.50 -9.77 -12.42
C ASP A 63 -15.99 -9.73 -12.71
N LEU A 64 -15.28 -10.78 -12.29
CA LEU A 64 -13.81 -10.81 -12.39
C LEU A 64 -13.31 -10.76 -13.85
N VAL A 65 -14.04 -11.36 -14.79
CA VAL A 65 -13.64 -11.37 -16.21
C VAL A 65 -13.74 -9.96 -16.78
N ALA A 66 -14.83 -9.26 -16.50
CA ALA A 66 -14.99 -7.85 -16.86
C ALA A 66 -13.96 -6.95 -16.17
N ALA A 67 -13.70 -7.16 -14.88
CA ALA A 67 -12.70 -6.39 -14.13
C ALA A 67 -11.31 -6.50 -14.77
N ILE A 68 -10.88 -7.72 -15.13
CA ILE A 68 -9.59 -7.97 -15.78
C ILE A 68 -9.59 -7.40 -17.21
N GLY A 69 -10.65 -7.63 -17.99
CA GLY A 69 -10.74 -7.20 -19.38
C GLY A 69 -10.79 -5.67 -19.54
N ASN A 70 -11.46 -4.97 -18.61
CA ASN A 70 -11.61 -3.51 -18.65
C ASN A 70 -10.47 -2.77 -17.94
N ARG A 71 -9.62 -3.47 -17.19
CA ARG A 71 -8.52 -2.88 -16.42
C ARG A 71 -7.62 -2.06 -17.35
N LYS A 72 -7.44 -0.79 -17.00
CA LYS A 72 -6.49 0.14 -17.64
C LYS A 72 -6.02 1.19 -16.64
N SER A 73 -4.93 1.88 -16.97
CA SER A 73 -4.41 2.99 -16.16
C SER A 73 -5.17 4.28 -16.47
N HIS A 74 -5.84 4.82 -15.46
CA HIS A 74 -6.56 6.08 -15.54
C HIS A 74 -5.71 7.22 -14.99
N ARG A 75 -5.51 8.27 -15.80
CA ARG A 75 -4.75 9.48 -15.45
C ARG A 75 -5.57 10.75 -15.59
N ARG A 76 -6.89 10.60 -15.61
CA ARG A 76 -7.89 11.66 -15.62
C ARG A 76 -9.02 11.20 -14.72
N PHE A 77 -9.41 12.05 -13.79
CA PHE A 77 -10.45 11.78 -12.81
C PHE A 77 -11.50 12.87 -12.90
N LYS A 78 -12.76 12.53 -12.60
CA LYS A 78 -13.84 13.49 -12.43
C LYS A 78 -13.64 14.27 -11.14
N ASP A 79 -14.17 15.48 -11.08
CA ASP A 79 -14.20 16.30 -9.86
C ASP A 79 -15.33 15.82 -8.94
N GLU A 80 -15.17 14.61 -8.43
CA GLU A 80 -16.12 13.92 -7.56
C GLU A 80 -15.37 13.30 -6.38
N GLN A 81 -15.91 13.49 -5.18
CA GLN A 81 -15.37 12.85 -3.98
C GLN A 81 -15.65 11.34 -3.99
N LEU A 82 -14.79 10.56 -3.33
CA LEU A 82 -15.13 9.19 -2.95
C LEU A 82 -15.98 9.21 -1.68
N SER A 83 -16.91 8.28 -1.55
CA SER A 83 -17.55 8.00 -0.27
C SER A 83 -16.62 7.22 0.67
N LEU A 84 -16.87 7.31 1.97
CA LEU A 84 -16.12 6.54 2.97
C LEU A 84 -16.27 5.02 2.77
N ALA A 85 -17.44 4.56 2.33
CA ALA A 85 -17.70 3.14 2.04
C ALA A 85 -16.86 2.63 0.85
N GLU A 86 -16.73 3.43 -0.21
CA GLU A 86 -15.88 3.08 -1.35
C GLU A 86 -14.41 3.05 -0.95
N LEU A 87 -13.94 4.02 -0.17
CA LEU A 87 -12.57 4.01 0.36
C LEU A 87 -12.32 2.77 1.23
N ALA A 88 -13.24 2.44 2.14
CA ALA A 88 -13.16 1.28 3.01
C ALA A 88 -13.05 -0.03 2.22
N PHE A 89 -13.85 -0.18 1.16
CA PHE A 89 -13.81 -1.32 0.27
C PHE A 89 -12.46 -1.45 -0.47
N LEU A 90 -11.90 -0.34 -0.95
CA LEU A 90 -10.60 -0.34 -1.64
C LEU A 90 -9.44 -0.67 -0.68
N LEU A 91 -9.47 -0.13 0.54
CA LEU A 91 -8.52 -0.45 1.61
C LEU A 91 -8.61 -1.93 2.01
N TRP A 92 -9.82 -2.44 2.20
CA TRP A 92 -10.03 -3.86 2.47
C TRP A 92 -9.52 -4.71 1.30
N SER A 93 -9.78 -4.32 0.05
CA SER A 93 -9.36 -5.07 -1.13
C SER A 93 -7.83 -5.15 -1.30
N THR A 94 -7.09 -4.23 -0.69
CA THR A 94 -5.62 -4.15 -0.81
C THR A 94 -4.87 -4.66 0.42
N GLN A 95 -5.45 -4.57 1.62
CA GLN A 95 -4.78 -4.96 2.87
C GLN A 95 -5.69 -5.66 3.89
N GLY A 96 -6.95 -5.92 3.56
CA GLY A 96 -7.93 -6.50 4.49
C GLY A 96 -7.55 -7.88 5.00
N ILE A 97 -7.79 -8.11 6.29
CA ILE A 97 -7.62 -9.40 6.95
C ILE A 97 -8.87 -10.26 6.72
N ARG A 98 -8.65 -11.52 6.34
CA ARG A 98 -9.68 -12.56 6.22
C ARG A 98 -9.74 -13.42 7.47
N GLU A 99 -8.57 -13.76 8.02
CA GLU A 99 -8.44 -14.66 9.16
C GLU A 99 -7.12 -14.39 9.89
N SER A 100 -7.13 -14.38 11.22
CA SER A 100 -5.91 -14.34 12.03
C SER A 100 -5.56 -15.77 12.45
N VAL A 101 -4.37 -16.24 12.08
CA VAL A 101 -3.98 -17.65 12.24
C VAL A 101 -2.86 -17.87 13.26
N GLY A 102 -2.32 -16.79 13.83
CA GLY A 102 -1.36 -16.85 14.93
C GLY A 102 -0.64 -15.53 15.16
N PRO A 103 0.28 -15.49 16.14
CA PRO A 103 1.11 -14.32 16.39
C PRO A 103 1.85 -13.89 15.12
N GLY A 104 1.66 -12.63 14.70
CA GLY A 104 2.31 -12.09 13.50
C GLY A 104 1.96 -12.85 12.20
N CYS A 105 0.83 -13.55 12.13
CA CYS A 105 0.38 -14.25 10.92
C CYS A 105 -1.14 -14.10 10.71
N ALA A 106 -1.52 -13.60 9.53
CA ALA A 106 -2.91 -13.47 9.13
C ALA A 106 -3.05 -13.74 7.63
N TYR A 107 -4.15 -14.35 7.23
CA TYR A 107 -4.53 -14.44 5.83
C TYR A 107 -5.17 -13.12 5.42
N ARG A 108 -4.57 -12.44 4.44
CA ARG A 108 -5.15 -11.25 3.81
C ARG A 108 -5.76 -11.56 2.45
N VAL A 109 -6.48 -10.59 1.91
CA VAL A 109 -7.07 -10.67 0.56
C VAL A 109 -6.03 -10.63 -0.56
N VAL A 110 -4.82 -10.13 -0.26
CA VAL A 110 -3.67 -10.11 -1.17
C VAL A 110 -2.65 -11.15 -0.68
N PRO A 111 -2.07 -11.99 -1.56
CA PRO A 111 -0.99 -12.89 -1.16
C PRO A 111 0.27 -12.11 -0.75
N SER A 112 0.99 -12.66 0.22
CA SER A 112 2.32 -12.18 0.61
C SER A 112 3.18 -13.36 0.99
N ALA A 113 4.46 -13.34 0.61
CA ALA A 113 5.36 -14.43 0.94
C ALA A 113 5.42 -14.69 2.45
N GLY A 114 5.23 -15.94 2.83
CA GLY A 114 5.22 -16.36 4.23
C GLY A 114 4.16 -15.65 5.09
N CYS A 115 3.12 -15.07 4.47
CA CYS A 115 2.10 -14.23 5.13
C CYS A 115 2.72 -13.06 5.91
N ARG A 116 3.79 -12.44 5.40
CA ARG A 116 4.54 -11.40 6.13
C ARG A 116 3.93 -10.00 6.01
N HIS A 117 3.30 -9.69 4.88
CA HIS A 117 2.57 -8.44 4.65
C HIS A 117 3.36 -7.20 5.09
N ALA A 118 4.46 -6.93 4.38
CA ALA A 118 5.43 -5.89 4.73
C ALA A 118 4.93 -4.44 4.56
N PHE A 119 3.69 -4.23 4.13
CA PHE A 119 3.19 -2.89 3.80
C PHE A 119 2.30 -2.30 4.89
N GLU A 120 2.52 -1.02 5.16
CA GLU A 120 1.53 -0.09 5.68
C GLU A 120 0.87 0.64 4.50
N THR A 121 -0.42 0.96 4.61
CA THR A 121 -1.13 1.76 3.60
C THR A 121 -1.43 3.14 4.15
N TYR A 122 -0.73 4.12 3.60
CA TYR A 122 -1.02 5.53 3.81
C TYR A 122 -1.93 6.05 2.71
N LEU A 123 -2.71 7.06 3.04
CA LEU A 123 -3.59 7.77 2.14
C LEU A 123 -3.23 9.25 2.20
N VAL A 124 -3.00 9.84 1.04
CA VAL A 124 -3.04 11.30 0.89
C VAL A 124 -4.44 11.66 0.43
N VAL A 125 -5.26 12.17 1.34
CA VAL A 125 -6.69 12.45 1.13
C VAL A 125 -6.87 13.91 0.78
N SER A 126 -7.43 14.17 -0.40
CA SER A 126 -7.85 15.51 -0.85
C SER A 126 -9.36 15.69 -0.75
N SER A 127 -10.14 14.68 -1.15
CA SER A 127 -11.61 14.76 -1.22
C SER A 127 -12.26 13.39 -1.03
N VAL A 128 -12.51 13.03 0.23
CA VAL A 128 -13.26 11.82 0.61
C VAL A 128 -14.32 12.23 1.63
N GLY A 129 -15.56 11.81 1.41
CA GLY A 129 -16.68 12.13 2.28
C GLY A 129 -16.42 11.70 3.72
N GLY A 130 -16.56 12.64 4.67
CA GLY A 130 -16.36 12.39 6.10
C GLY A 130 -14.91 12.45 6.58
N LEU A 131 -13.92 12.71 5.71
CA LEU A 131 -12.53 12.87 6.08
C LEU A 131 -12.05 14.29 5.75
N ALA A 132 -11.33 14.91 6.69
CA ALA A 132 -10.63 16.17 6.41
C ALA A 132 -9.42 15.92 5.48
N PRO A 133 -9.03 16.86 4.62
CA PRO A 133 -7.83 16.71 3.81
C PRO A 133 -6.57 16.52 4.67
N GLY A 134 -5.69 15.60 4.27
CA GLY A 134 -4.45 15.31 4.98
C GLY A 134 -3.95 13.89 4.75
N VAL A 135 -3.03 13.45 5.62
CA VAL A 135 -2.45 12.11 5.57
C VAL A 135 -3.13 11.22 6.59
N TYR A 136 -3.51 10.03 6.16
CA TYR A 136 -4.06 8.98 7.01
C TYR A 136 -3.28 7.70 6.83
N ARG A 137 -3.37 6.80 7.81
CA ARG A 137 -2.87 5.44 7.73
C ARG A 137 -3.96 4.44 8.04
N TYR A 138 -4.03 3.37 7.27
CA TYR A 138 -4.98 2.29 7.44
C TYR A 138 -4.46 1.25 8.42
N LEU A 139 -5.31 0.89 9.38
CA LEU A 139 -5.11 -0.16 10.37
C LEU A 139 -5.88 -1.41 9.93
N PRO A 140 -5.25 -2.40 9.26
CA PRO A 140 -5.95 -3.54 8.68
C PRO A 140 -6.53 -4.51 9.71
N VAL A 141 -5.98 -4.57 10.94
CA VAL A 141 -6.52 -5.38 12.04
C VAL A 141 -7.79 -4.75 12.60
N ASP A 142 -7.78 -3.43 12.75
CA ASP A 142 -8.90 -2.67 13.32
C ASP A 142 -9.98 -2.33 12.29
N HIS A 143 -9.68 -2.45 10.99
CA HIS A 143 -10.45 -1.88 9.90
C HIS A 143 -10.82 -0.41 10.15
N ALA A 144 -9.78 0.40 10.40
CA ALA A 144 -9.92 1.80 10.77
C ALA A 144 -8.83 2.66 10.11
N LEU A 145 -9.03 3.97 10.10
CA LEU A 145 -8.00 4.95 9.77
C LEU A 145 -7.49 5.63 11.04
N VAL A 146 -6.24 6.08 11.01
CA VAL A 146 -5.71 7.09 11.93
C VAL A 146 -5.19 8.29 11.16
N PHE A 147 -5.32 9.47 11.75
CA PHE A 147 -4.83 10.70 11.14
C PHE A 147 -3.35 10.92 11.46
N GLU A 148 -2.54 11.06 10.42
CA GLU A 148 -1.10 11.32 10.53
C GLU A 148 -0.78 12.83 10.43
N GLY A 149 -1.73 13.63 9.96
CA GLY A 149 -1.66 15.09 10.04
C GLY A 149 -2.11 15.81 8.77
N GLY A 150 -2.50 17.08 8.94
CA GLY A 150 -2.86 17.97 7.83
C GLY A 150 -1.62 18.53 7.13
N ARG A 151 -1.80 19.08 5.93
CA ARG A 151 -0.77 19.85 5.21
C ARG A 151 -1.39 21.13 4.68
N VAL A 152 -0.68 22.24 4.84
CA VAL A 152 -1.15 23.56 4.37
C VAL A 152 -1.25 23.57 2.84
N ASN A 153 -0.28 22.96 2.16
CA ASN A 153 -0.19 22.93 0.69
C ASN A 153 -0.20 21.50 0.14
N LEU A 154 -1.12 20.66 0.64
CA LEU A 154 -1.15 19.21 0.37
C LEU A 154 -0.97 18.85 -1.11
N GLN A 155 -1.75 19.48 -1.99
CA GLN A 155 -1.70 19.20 -3.43
C GLN A 155 -0.35 19.58 -4.06
N ALA A 156 0.25 20.70 -3.66
CA ALA A 156 1.54 21.14 -4.18
C ALA A 156 2.67 20.23 -3.69
N GLU A 157 2.67 19.88 -2.40
CA GLU A 157 3.62 18.93 -1.82
C GLU A 157 3.52 17.55 -2.50
N LEU A 158 2.30 17.04 -2.68
CA LEU A 158 2.02 15.78 -3.37
C LEU A 158 2.48 15.83 -4.84
N SER A 159 2.23 16.94 -5.55
CA SER A 159 2.68 17.10 -6.94
C SER A 159 4.20 17.01 -7.04
N LEU A 160 4.93 17.71 -6.16
CA LEU A 160 6.40 17.67 -6.12
C LEU A 160 6.92 16.27 -5.75
N ALA A 161 6.29 15.61 -4.77
CA ALA A 161 6.61 14.24 -4.39
C ALA A 161 6.34 13.26 -5.54
N ALA A 162 5.34 13.51 -6.37
CA ALA A 162 5.00 12.72 -7.55
C ALA A 162 5.77 13.10 -8.82
N LEU A 163 6.89 13.83 -8.72
CA LEU A 163 7.68 14.32 -9.86
C LEU A 163 6.85 15.14 -10.88
N ASN A 164 5.94 15.97 -10.37
CA ASN A 164 5.03 16.81 -11.14
C ASN A 164 4.06 16.04 -12.07
N GLN A 165 3.79 14.77 -11.77
CA GLN A 165 2.69 14.04 -12.38
C GLN A 165 1.35 14.58 -11.84
N THR A 166 0.88 15.68 -12.43
CA THR A 166 -0.25 16.47 -11.90
C THR A 166 -1.55 15.68 -11.70
N PHE A 167 -1.80 14.64 -12.51
CA PHE A 167 -2.97 13.78 -12.32
C PHE A 167 -2.98 13.03 -10.99
N VAL A 168 -1.81 12.82 -10.38
CA VAL A 168 -1.70 12.23 -9.03
C VAL A 168 -2.28 13.20 -8.01
N ALA A 169 -1.87 14.47 -8.06
CA ALA A 169 -2.32 15.49 -7.12
C ALA A 169 -3.78 15.92 -7.34
N ALA A 170 -4.31 15.72 -8.56
CA ALA A 170 -5.72 15.96 -8.89
C ALA A 170 -6.66 14.85 -8.40
N ALA A 171 -6.13 13.69 -7.97
CA ALA A 171 -6.97 12.61 -7.49
C ALA A 171 -7.56 12.94 -6.10
N PRO A 172 -8.80 12.53 -5.82
CA PRO A 172 -9.42 12.71 -4.51
C PRO A 172 -8.68 11.96 -3.39
N VAL A 173 -8.00 10.86 -3.71
CA VAL A 173 -7.13 10.14 -2.77
C VAL A 173 -5.96 9.48 -3.50
N VAL A 174 -4.79 9.45 -2.87
CA VAL A 174 -3.63 8.67 -3.33
C VAL A 174 -3.30 7.61 -2.30
N PHE A 175 -3.32 6.35 -2.73
CA PHE A 175 -2.82 5.24 -1.94
C PHE A 175 -1.30 5.23 -2.03
N VAL A 176 -0.63 5.17 -0.90
CA VAL A 176 0.83 5.06 -0.83
C VAL A 176 1.18 3.88 0.07
N TRP A 177 1.87 2.90 -0.50
CA TRP A 177 2.35 1.73 0.22
C TRP A 177 3.77 1.98 0.68
N ALA A 178 3.92 2.13 2.00
CA ALA A 178 5.21 2.16 2.66
C ALA A 178 5.56 0.75 3.12
N THR A 179 6.80 0.34 2.91
CA THR A 179 7.29 -0.96 3.39
C THR A 179 7.95 -0.80 4.74
N VAL A 180 7.72 -1.78 5.62
CA VAL A 180 8.53 -2.05 6.81
C VAL A 180 9.33 -3.31 6.51
N PRO A 181 10.55 -3.20 5.95
CA PRO A 181 11.30 -4.34 5.41
C PRO A 181 11.48 -5.47 6.42
N TYR A 182 11.69 -5.12 7.68
CA TYR A 182 11.90 -6.08 8.77
C TYR A 182 10.78 -7.14 8.89
N ARG A 183 9.53 -6.82 8.51
CA ARG A 183 8.45 -7.82 8.48
C ARG A 183 8.75 -9.01 7.60
N MET A 184 9.41 -8.78 6.47
CA MET A 184 9.81 -9.81 5.52
C MET A 184 11.18 -10.38 5.86
N GLU A 185 12.13 -9.53 6.27
CA GLU A 185 13.50 -9.93 6.65
C GLU A 185 13.53 -10.84 7.87
N TRP A 186 12.63 -10.64 8.83
CA TRP A 186 12.46 -11.53 9.99
C TRP A 186 12.37 -13.01 9.59
N ARG A 187 11.76 -13.28 8.42
CA ARG A 187 11.67 -14.64 7.86
C ARG A 187 12.75 -14.95 6.82
N TYR A 188 13.05 -14.01 5.92
CA TYR A 188 13.81 -14.30 4.69
C TYR A 188 15.20 -13.65 4.64
N GLY A 189 15.60 -12.87 5.64
CA GLY A 189 16.85 -12.11 5.62
C GLY A 189 16.99 -11.30 4.34
N LEU A 190 18.16 -11.33 3.72
CA LEU A 190 18.45 -10.56 2.50
C LEU A 190 17.54 -10.90 1.31
N ALA A 191 16.99 -12.12 1.25
CA ALA A 191 16.06 -12.52 0.19
C ALA A 191 14.69 -11.82 0.27
N ALA A 192 14.40 -11.09 1.35
CA ALA A 192 13.16 -10.37 1.56
C ALA A 192 12.87 -9.33 0.47
N HIS A 193 13.85 -8.52 0.09
CA HIS A 193 13.66 -7.29 -0.69
C HIS A 193 13.03 -7.52 -2.07
N ARG A 194 13.52 -8.53 -2.79
CA ARG A 194 12.93 -8.96 -4.08
C ARG A 194 11.46 -9.32 -3.94
N VAL A 195 11.11 -9.96 -2.83
CA VAL A 195 9.78 -10.50 -2.57
C VAL A 195 8.82 -9.40 -2.14
N ILE A 196 9.30 -8.41 -1.39
CA ILE A 196 8.55 -7.17 -1.10
C ILE A 196 8.12 -6.51 -2.42
N ALA A 197 9.02 -6.39 -3.40
CA ALA A 197 8.69 -5.80 -4.70
C ALA A 197 7.61 -6.59 -5.47
N MET A 198 7.60 -7.92 -5.39
CA MET A 198 6.54 -8.75 -5.97
C MET A 198 5.20 -8.54 -5.25
N ASP A 199 5.22 -8.50 -3.92
CA ASP A 199 4.03 -8.26 -3.10
C ASP A 199 3.39 -6.89 -3.41
N ALA A 200 4.19 -5.86 -3.69
CA ALA A 200 3.68 -4.55 -4.11
C ALA A 200 2.81 -4.64 -5.39
N GLY A 201 3.24 -5.47 -6.35
CA GLY A 201 2.49 -5.75 -7.56
C GLY A 201 1.15 -6.43 -7.28
N HIS A 202 1.13 -7.41 -6.37
CA HIS A 202 -0.12 -8.07 -5.94
C HIS A 202 -1.10 -7.07 -5.33
N VAL A 203 -0.62 -6.20 -4.44
CA VAL A 203 -1.43 -5.20 -3.74
C VAL A 203 -2.04 -4.22 -4.74
N CYS A 204 -1.23 -3.62 -5.61
CA CYS A 204 -1.73 -2.62 -6.55
C CYS A 204 -2.64 -3.22 -7.63
N GLN A 205 -2.40 -4.46 -8.06
CA GLN A 205 -3.29 -5.11 -9.02
C GLN A 205 -4.68 -5.34 -8.41
N ASN A 206 -4.77 -5.70 -7.13
CA ASN A 206 -6.06 -5.75 -6.43
C ASN A 206 -6.74 -4.37 -6.39
N LEU A 207 -6.00 -3.27 -6.19
CA LEU A 207 -6.56 -1.92 -6.25
C LEU A 207 -7.15 -1.62 -7.64
N TYR A 208 -6.45 -1.99 -8.71
CA TYR A 208 -6.95 -1.83 -10.08
C TYR A 208 -8.29 -2.53 -10.31
N LEU A 209 -8.40 -3.79 -9.87
CA LEU A 209 -9.61 -4.58 -10.06
C LEU A 209 -10.75 -4.09 -9.16
N ALA A 210 -10.45 -3.79 -7.89
CA ALA A 210 -11.45 -3.28 -6.95
C ALA A 210 -11.98 -1.90 -7.35
N SER A 211 -11.14 -1.04 -7.95
CA SER A 211 -11.58 0.29 -8.42
C SER A 211 -12.75 0.20 -9.41
N GLN A 212 -12.78 -0.83 -10.27
CA GLN A 212 -13.88 -1.03 -11.23
C GLN A 212 -15.23 -1.23 -10.53
N ALA A 213 -15.26 -1.96 -9.41
CA ALA A 213 -16.51 -2.26 -8.69
C ALA A 213 -17.19 -1.01 -8.11
N VAL A 214 -16.42 0.05 -7.85
CA VAL A 214 -16.89 1.33 -7.27
C VAL A 214 -16.89 2.48 -8.29
N GLY A 215 -16.77 2.18 -9.58
CA GLY A 215 -16.76 3.19 -10.65
C GLY A 215 -15.54 4.13 -10.59
N CYS A 216 -14.45 3.68 -9.99
CA CYS A 216 -13.20 4.40 -9.91
C CYS A 216 -12.17 3.85 -10.91
N GLY A 217 -11.16 4.64 -11.19
CA GLY A 217 -9.94 4.20 -11.85
C GLY A 217 -8.72 4.53 -11.02
N THR A 218 -7.60 3.92 -11.38
CA THR A 218 -6.30 4.18 -10.76
C THR A 218 -5.17 4.11 -11.78
N CYS A 219 -3.98 4.60 -11.41
CA CYS A 219 -2.75 4.40 -12.15
C CYS A 219 -1.62 4.14 -11.16
N ALA A 220 -1.03 2.95 -11.22
CA ALA A 220 0.23 2.64 -10.57
C ALA A 220 1.35 3.64 -10.92
N ILE A 221 2.07 4.11 -9.91
CA ILE A 221 3.21 5.03 -10.04
C ILE A 221 4.39 4.48 -9.25
N ALA A 222 5.44 4.11 -9.97
CA ALA A 222 6.74 3.72 -9.39
C ALA A 222 7.79 4.86 -9.51
N ALA A 223 7.47 5.92 -10.24
CA ALA A 223 8.33 7.09 -10.38
C ALA A 223 7.82 8.21 -9.48
N TYR A 224 8.52 8.45 -8.37
CA TYR A 224 8.26 9.50 -7.40
C TYR A 224 9.59 9.95 -6.77
N HIS A 225 9.59 11.08 -6.07
CA HIS A 225 10.75 11.55 -5.32
C HIS A 225 10.70 10.96 -3.91
N GLN A 226 11.59 10.01 -3.64
CA GLN A 226 11.60 9.19 -2.41
C GLN A 226 11.51 10.05 -1.14
N GLU A 227 12.47 10.94 -0.95
CA GLU A 227 12.63 11.76 0.27
C GLU A 227 11.49 12.77 0.45
N ARG A 228 10.86 13.21 -0.64
CA ARG A 228 9.71 14.11 -0.56
C ARG A 228 8.45 13.35 -0.17
N MET A 229 8.25 12.14 -0.69
CA MET A 229 7.11 11.32 -0.33
C MET A 229 7.22 10.84 1.11
N ASP A 230 8.39 10.36 1.52
CA ASP A 230 8.63 9.91 2.90
C ASP A 230 8.41 11.06 3.90
N ARG A 231 8.92 12.26 3.59
CA ARG A 231 8.64 13.47 4.39
C ARG A 231 7.16 13.85 4.41
N LEU A 232 6.48 13.77 3.26
CA LEU A 232 5.04 14.03 3.18
C LEU A 232 4.26 13.06 4.08
N LEU A 233 4.69 11.81 4.21
CA LEU A 233 4.04 10.79 5.03
C LEU A 233 4.54 10.75 6.48
N GLY A 234 5.67 11.39 6.80
CA GLY A 234 6.28 11.34 8.13
C GLY A 234 7.07 10.06 8.39
N LEU A 235 7.66 9.48 7.35
CA LEU A 235 8.48 8.26 7.42
C LEU A 235 9.97 8.63 7.63
N ASP A 236 10.73 7.70 8.22
CA ASP A 236 12.16 7.89 8.47
C ASP A 236 13.03 7.69 7.21
N GLY A 237 12.56 6.92 6.23
CA GLY A 237 13.33 6.62 5.03
C GLY A 237 14.34 5.47 5.21
N GLU A 238 14.39 4.85 6.40
CA GLU A 238 15.34 3.80 6.78
C GLU A 238 14.61 2.50 7.14
N ASP A 239 13.81 2.50 8.21
CA ASP A 239 13.04 1.35 8.71
C ASP A 239 11.62 1.29 8.12
N GLU A 240 11.11 2.44 7.68
CA GLU A 240 9.87 2.56 6.93
C GLU A 240 10.02 3.60 5.81
N PHE A 241 9.71 3.19 4.58
CA PHE A 241 9.82 4.08 3.42
C PHE A 241 8.82 3.72 2.34
N THR A 242 8.46 4.72 1.53
CA THR A 242 7.57 4.56 0.38
C THR A 242 8.18 3.60 -0.63
N LEU A 243 7.38 2.69 -1.17
CA LEU A 243 7.79 1.81 -2.27
C LEU A 243 6.94 2.01 -3.52
N TYR A 244 5.65 2.32 -3.36
CA TYR A 244 4.71 2.34 -4.47
C TYR A 244 3.49 3.21 -4.16
N MET A 245 2.91 3.84 -5.17
CA MET A 245 1.73 4.68 -4.98
C MET A 245 0.76 4.59 -6.15
N ALA A 246 -0.50 4.94 -5.90
CA ALA A 246 -1.56 4.89 -6.89
C ALA A 246 -2.67 5.91 -6.56
N PRO A 247 -2.86 6.99 -7.36
CA PRO A 247 -4.05 7.82 -7.27
C PRO A 247 -5.31 7.03 -7.60
N VAL A 248 -6.41 7.33 -6.90
CA VAL A 248 -7.73 6.77 -7.18
C VAL A 248 -8.75 7.90 -7.29
N GLY A 249 -9.63 7.82 -8.29
CA GLY A 249 -10.71 8.78 -8.49
C GLY A 249 -11.79 8.24 -9.41
N LYS A 250 -12.93 8.94 -9.48
CA LYS A 250 -14.05 8.61 -10.37
C LYS A 250 -13.66 8.80 -11.84
N VAL A 251 -14.16 7.94 -12.72
CA VAL A 251 -13.81 7.89 -14.16
C VAL A 251 -15.01 7.87 -15.09
#